data_AF-A0A535RMX2-F1
#
_entry.id   AF-A0A535RMX2-F1
#
_cell.length_a   1.000
_cell.length_b   1.000
_cell.length_c   1.000
_cell.angle_alpha   90.00
_cell.angle_beta   90.00
_cell.angle_gamma   90.00
#
_symmetry.space_group_name_H-M   'P 1'
#
loop_
_entity.id
_entity.type
_entity.pdbx_description
1 polymer ?
#
loop_
_entity_poly.entity_id
_entity_poly.type
_entity_poly.pdbx_seq_one_letter_code
_entity_poly.pdbx_strand_id
1 'polypeptide(L)' 'MSVLLPNIEFHPVTPERWHDLETLFGKSGAYGGCWCMWWRASRSEFEKQGNAGNRQALKNSVDAGEVPGLLAY' A
#
# COMPACT_ATOMS: atom_id res chain seq x y z
N MET A 1 -19.60 -7.42 29.68
CA MET A 1 -18.39 -7.92 28.99
C MET A 1 -17.61 -6.72 28.50
N SER A 2 -16.58 -6.30 29.25
CA SER A 2 -15.68 -5.22 28.81
C SER A 2 -14.63 -5.83 27.91
N VAL A 3 -14.65 -5.53 26.62
CA VAL A 3 -13.57 -5.89 25.71
C VAL A 3 -12.43 -4.89 25.97
N LEU A 4 -11.31 -5.37 26.50
CA LEU A 4 -10.06 -4.62 26.45
C LEU A 4 -9.61 -4.61 24.99
N LEU A 5 -9.78 -3.48 24.32
CA LEU A 5 -9.25 -3.32 22.97
C LEU A 5 -7.73 -3.18 23.07
N PRO A 6 -6.96 -3.91 22.25
CA PRO A 6 -5.52 -3.70 22.16
C PRO A 6 -5.25 -2.25 21.77
N ASN A 7 -4.13 -1.70 22.27
CA ASN A 7 -3.68 -0.38 21.88
C ASN A 7 -3.15 -0.46 20.44
N ILE A 8 -3.97 -0.09 19.47
CA ILE A 8 -3.61 -0.10 18.05
C ILE A 8 -2.97 1.25 17.73
N GLU A 9 -1.77 1.22 17.14
CA GLU A 9 -1.10 2.41 16.65
C GLU A 9 -1.28 2.56 15.15
N PHE A 10 -1.52 3.80 14.71
CA PHE A 10 -1.68 4.14 13.30
C PHE A 10 -0.53 5.02 12.84
N HIS A 11 0.18 4.58 11.81
CA HIS A 11 1.30 5.32 11.24
C HIS A 11 1.09 5.56 9.75
N PRO A 12 1.52 6.70 9.20
CA PRO A 12 1.48 6.95 7.76
C PRO A 12 2.35 5.96 6.98
N VAL A 13 1.94 5.65 5.75
CA VAL A 13 2.83 4.97 4.79
C VAL A 13 3.89 5.96 4.33
N THR A 14 5.11 5.77 4.82
CA THR A 14 6.30 6.55 4.45
C THR A 14 7.38 5.64 3.87
N PRO A 15 8.44 6.17 3.25
CA PRO A 15 9.54 5.35 2.73
C PRO A 15 10.11 4.37 3.77
N GLU A 16 10.20 4.79 5.03
CA GLU A 16 10.73 3.98 6.14
C GLU A 16 9.83 2.78 6.49
N ARG A 17 8.53 2.86 6.20
CA ARG A 17 7.53 1.80 6.46
C ARG A 17 7.10 1.06 5.19
N TRP A 18 7.82 1.24 4.09
CA TRP A 18 7.51 0.56 2.84
C TRP A 18 7.49 -0.96 3.00
N HIS A 19 8.47 -1.52 3.73
CA HIS A 19 8.56 -2.95 3.97
C HIS A 19 7.34 -3.52 4.72
N ASP A 20 6.77 -2.75 5.65
CA ASP A 20 5.58 -3.14 6.40
C ASP A 20 4.35 -3.20 5.49
N LEU A 21 4.23 -2.24 4.57
CA LEU A 21 3.20 -2.26 3.53
C LEU A 21 3.35 -3.47 2.61
N GLU A 22 4.57 -3.81 2.20
CA GLU A 22 4.84 -4.99 1.38
C GLU A 22 4.43 -6.28 2.10
N THR A 23 4.72 -6.36 3.40
CA THR A 23 4.33 -7.48 4.24
C THR A 23 2.81 -7.59 4.34
N LEU A 24 2.12 -6.47 4.58
CA LEU A 24 0.66 -6.41 4.65
C LEU A 24 0.00 -6.84 3.33
N PHE A 25 0.52 -6.38 2.20
CA PHE A 25 -0.07 -6.64 0.88
C PHE A 25 0.31 -8.00 0.32
N GLY A 26 1.45 -8.56 0.76
CA GLY A 26 1.95 -9.85 0.35
C GLY A 26 2.31 -9.94 -1.13
N LYS A 27 2.59 -11.16 -1.60
CA LYS A 27 3.03 -11.45 -2.98
C LYS A 27 2.02 -10.99 -4.04
N SER A 28 0.75 -10.97 -3.68
CA SER A 28 -0.35 -10.56 -4.56
C SER A 28 -0.64 -9.07 -4.52
N GLY A 29 0.11 -8.23 -3.77
CA GLY A 29 -0.06 -6.78 -3.85
C GLY A 29 -1.44 -6.29 -3.46
N ALA A 30 -1.93 -6.75 -2.30
CA ALA A 30 -3.33 -6.65 -1.87
C ALA A 30 -4.26 -7.46 -2.78
N TYR A 31 -5.33 -6.84 -3.30
CA TYR A 31 -6.30 -7.53 -4.14
C TYR A 31 -5.83 -7.58 -5.60
N GLY A 32 -5.31 -8.73 -6.02
CA GLY A 32 -5.02 -9.02 -7.44
C GLY A 32 -3.90 -8.19 -8.06
N GLY A 33 -2.92 -7.75 -7.27
CA GLY A 33 -1.78 -6.95 -7.73
C GLY A 33 -2.12 -5.48 -7.89
N CYS A 34 -3.18 -5.01 -7.24
CA CYS A 34 -3.65 -3.64 -7.44
C CYS A 34 -2.71 -2.61 -6.83
N TRP A 35 -2.02 -2.92 -5.73
CA TRP A 35 -1.19 -1.96 -4.97
C TRP A 35 -1.85 -0.58 -4.79
N CYS A 36 -3.17 -0.57 -4.59
CA CYS A 36 -3.98 0.67 -4.51
C CYS A 36 -3.85 1.62 -5.72
N MET A 37 -3.27 1.18 -6.83
CA MET A 37 -3.08 1.97 -8.05
C MET A 37 -4.35 2.06 -8.90
N TRP A 38 -5.36 1.23 -8.62
CA TRP A 38 -6.63 1.24 -9.36
C TRP A 38 -7.28 2.62 -9.46
N TRP A 39 -7.14 3.44 -8.40
CA TRP A 39 -7.69 4.80 -8.34
C TRP A 39 -6.69 5.89 -8.75
N ARG A 40 -5.42 5.53 -8.97
CA ARG A 40 -4.31 6.48 -9.18
C ARG A 40 -3.77 6.44 -10.61
N ALA A 41 -3.92 5.31 -11.30
CA ALA A 41 -3.50 5.12 -12.68
C ALA A 41 -4.72 5.10 -13.60
N SER A 42 -4.53 5.51 -14.87
CA SER A 42 -5.54 5.23 -15.89
C SER A 42 -5.66 3.71 -16.09
N ARG A 43 -6.81 3.27 -16.62
CA ARG A 43 -7.04 1.84 -16.91
C ARG A 43 -5.94 1.23 -17.77
N SER A 44 -5.51 1.94 -18.83
CA SER A 44 -4.46 1.43 -19.73
C SER A 44 -3.12 1.31 -19.02
N GLU A 45 -2.76 2.25 -18.15
CA GLU A 45 -1.52 2.19 -17.37
C GLU A 45 -1.56 1.05 -16.36
N PHE A 46 -2.66 0.91 -15.61
CA PHE A 46 -2.85 -0.15 -14.63
C PHE A 46 -2.72 -1.55 -15.26
N GLU A 47 -3.37 -1.76 -16.41
CA GLU A 47 -3.30 -3.03 -17.16
C GLU A 47 -1.88 -3.32 -17.66
N LYS A 48 -1.16 -2.30 -18.15
CA LYS A 48 0.23 -2.44 -18.63
C LYS A 48 1.22 -2.71 -17.49
N GLN A 49 1.02 -2.07 -16.34
CA GLN A 49 1.91 -2.18 -15.17
C GLN A 49 1.86 -3.59 -14.56
N GLY A 50 0.66 -4.18 -14.47
CA GLY A 50 0.46 -5.44 -13.75
C GLY A 50 0.93 -5.36 -12.29
N ASN A 51 1.07 -6.51 -11.63
CA ASN A 51 1.41 -6.57 -10.20
C ASN A 51 2.74 -5.83 -9.89
N ALA A 52 3.82 -6.19 -10.58
CA ALA A 52 5.14 -5.61 -10.31
C ALA A 52 5.23 -4.12 -10.66
N GLY A 53 4.61 -3.70 -11.77
CA GLY A 53 4.58 -2.29 -12.16
C GLY A 53 3.74 -1.44 -11.21
N ASN A 54 2.58 -1.95 -10.76
CA ASN A 54 1.73 -1.26 -9.79
C ASN A 54 2.45 -1.10 -8.45
N ARG A 55 3.19 -2.13 -8.00
CA ARG A 55 4.06 -2.03 -6.81
C ARG A 55 5.07 -0.91 -6.95
N GLN A 56 5.77 -0.86 -8.09
CA GLN A 56 6.80 0.15 -8.33
C GLN A 56 6.20 1.56 -8.45
N ALA A 57 5.03 1.71 -9.08
CA ALA A 57 4.34 2.98 -9.20
C ALA A 57 3.91 3.53 -7.83
N LEU A 58 3.36 2.68 -6.96
CA LEU A 58 3.05 3.09 -5.59
C LEU A 58 4.33 3.46 -4.83
N LYS A 59 5.40 2.65 -4.95
CA LYS A 59 6.67 2.94 -4.29
C LYS A 59 7.25 4.29 -4.71
N ASN A 60 7.24 4.58 -6.02
CA ASN A 60 7.71 5.85 -6.54
C ASN A 60 6.92 7.04 -5.96
N SER A 61 5.60 6.87 -5.77
CA SER A 61 4.75 7.89 -5.16
C SER A 61 5.14 8.14 -3.69
N VAL A 62 5.36 7.06 -2.93
CA VAL A 62 5.83 7.13 -1.54
C VAL A 62 7.21 7.78 -1.44
N ASP A 63 8.14 7.38 -2.30
CA ASP A 63 9.50 7.93 -2.36
C ASP A 63 9.50 9.42 -2.75
N ALA A 64 8.50 9.88 -3.52
CA ALA A 64 8.28 11.29 -3.85
C ALA A 64 7.64 12.11 -2.71
N GLY A 65 7.33 11.47 -1.58
CA GLY A 65 6.75 12.11 -0.39
C GLY A 65 5.23 12.07 -0.32
N GLU A 66 4.55 11.38 -1.24
CA GLU A 66 3.11 11.13 -1.07
C GLU A 66 2.86 10.13 0.06
N VAL A 67 1.77 10.34 0.80
CA VAL A 67 1.33 9.44 1.87
C VAL A 67 0.03 8.75 1.42
N PRO A 68 0.10 7.54 0.82
CA PRO A 68 -1.04 6.92 0.18
C PRO A 68 -2.04 6.27 1.14
N GLY A 69 -1.70 6.15 2.43
CA GLY A 69 -2.55 5.54 3.44
C GLY A 69 -1.91 5.45 4.83
N LEU A 70 -2.54 4.63 5.69
CA LEU A 70 -2.13 4.35 7.06
C LEU A 70 -1.88 2.84 7.24
N LEU A 71 -0.93 2.51 8.10
CA LEU A 71 -0.67 1.17 8.61
C LEU A 71 -1.11 1.11 10.07
N ALA A 72 -1.87 0.08 10.42
CA ALA A 72 -2.29 -0.22 11.79
C ALA A 72 -1.47 -1.41 12.31
N TYR A 73 -0.89 -1.26 13.50
CA TYR A 73 -0.09 -2.27 14.19
C TYR A 73 -0.83 -2.81 15.40
#